data_AF-A0A527ZRI9-F1
#
_entry.id   AF-A0A527ZRI9-F1
#
_cell.length_a   1.000
_cell.length_b   1.000
_cell.length_c   1.000
_cell.angle_alpha   90.00
_cell.angle_beta   90.00
_cell.angle_gamma   90.00
#
_symmetry.space_group_name_H-M   'P 1'
#
loop_
_entity.id
_entity.type
_entity.pdbx_description
1 polymer ?
#
loop_
_entity_poly.entity_id
_entity_poly.type
_entity_poly.pdbx_seq_one_letter_code
_entity_poly.pdbx_strand_id
1 'polypeptide(L)' 'MSAAAWASLQAAAGPVSRETFERLVEFETVFQKWNRRINLAAQSTQGDVWRRHILDSAQLARIKP' A
#
# COMPACT_ATOMS: atom_id res chain seq x y z
N MET A 1 -9.83 -8.26 -1.62
CA MET A 1 -8.56 -8.13 -0.87
C MET A 1 -8.70 -7.37 0.46
N SER A 2 -9.89 -6.96 0.92
CA SER A 2 -9.99 -5.91 1.95
C SER A 2 -9.61 -6.33 3.38
N ALA A 3 -10.06 -7.49 3.88
CA ALA A 3 -9.83 -7.85 5.28
C ALA A 3 -8.36 -8.20 5.60
N ALA A 4 -7.71 -8.97 4.73
CA ALA A 4 -6.30 -9.35 4.89
C ALA A 4 -5.35 -8.14 4.71
N ALA A 5 -5.63 -7.28 3.73
CA ALA A 5 -4.85 -6.07 3.50
C ALA A 5 -4.95 -5.09 4.67
N TRP A 6 -6.14 -4.94 5.24
CA TRP A 6 -6.37 -4.12 6.42
C TRP A 6 -5.61 -4.64 7.65
N ALA A 7 -5.68 -5.95 7.91
CA ALA A 7 -4.93 -6.57 9.00
C ALA A 7 -3.42 -6.40 8.84
N SER A 8 -2.89 -6.61 7.62
CA SER A 8 -1.47 -6.40 7.32
C SER A 8 -1.04 -4.95 7.51
N LEU A 9 -1.89 -3.98 7.11
CA LEU A 9 -1.62 -2.56 7.32
C LEU A 9 -1.57 -2.20 8.80
N GLN A 10 -2.51 -2.72 9.60
CA GLN A 10 -2.46 -2.51 11.05
C GLN A 10 -1.23 -3.12 11.70
N ALA A 11 -0.82 -4.31 11.25
CA ALA A 11 0.41 -4.94 11.74
C ALA A 11 1.67 -4.11 11.39
N ALA A 12 1.69 -3.50 10.21
CA ALA A 12 2.81 -2.69 9.74
C ALA A 12 2.87 -1.29 10.40
N ALA A 13 1.75 -0.58 10.49
CA ALA A 13 1.71 0.83 10.92
C ALA A 13 1.19 1.06 12.35
N GLY A 14 0.62 0.05 13.01
CA GLY A 14 -0.17 0.22 14.22
C GLY A 14 -1.63 0.55 13.92
N PRO A 15 -2.39 1.15 14.87
CA PRO A 15 -3.78 1.51 14.64
C PRO A 15 -3.92 2.47 13.45
N VAL A 16 -4.67 2.05 12.42
CA VAL A 16 -5.01 2.87 11.25
C VAL A 16 -6.52 3.07 11.22
N SER A 17 -7.01 4.19 10.68
CA SER A 17 -8.43 4.45 10.46
C SER A 17 -8.93 3.85 9.15
N ARG A 18 -10.22 3.50 9.08
CA ARG A 18 -10.81 2.88 7.87
C ARG A 18 -10.65 3.80 6.65
N GLU A 19 -10.86 5.10 6.87
CA GLU A 19 -10.68 6.15 5.86
C GLU A 19 -9.26 6.17 5.28
N THR A 20 -8.22 6.02 6.12
CA THR A 20 -6.83 5.96 5.62
C THR A 20 -6.59 4.71 4.77
N PHE A 21 -7.18 3.57 5.14
CA PHE A 21 -7.08 2.36 4.31
C PHE A 21 -7.82 2.49 2.98
N GLU A 22 -9.02 3.07 2.99
CA GLU A 22 -9.76 3.33 1.76
C GLU A 22 -8.97 4.24 0.81
N ARG A 23 -8.35 5.31 1.34
CA ARG A 23 -7.44 6.17 0.56
C ARG A 23 -6.23 5.42 0.00
N LEU A 24 -5.66 4.48 0.76
CA LEU A 24 -4.56 3.65 0.24
C LEU A 24 -5.05 2.76 -0.90
N VAL A 25 -6.21 2.11 -0.76
CA VAL A 25 -6.83 1.30 -1.83
C VAL A 25 -7.12 2.13 -3.09
N GLU A 26 -7.61 3.35 -2.93
CA GLU A 26 -7.77 4.28 -4.06
C GLU A 26 -6.42 4.65 -4.69
N PHE A 27 -5.40 4.91 -3.86
CA PHE A 27 -4.04 5.15 -4.32
C PHE A 27 -3.50 3.96 -5.14
N GLU A 28 -3.77 2.70 -4.75
CA GLU A 28 -3.41 1.53 -5.57
C GLU A 28 -3.95 1.64 -6.99
N THR A 29 -5.22 1.99 -7.09
CA THR A 29 -5.95 2.03 -8.36
C THR A 29 -5.35 3.10 -9.28
N VAL A 30 -5.04 4.27 -8.70
CA VAL A 30 -4.35 5.36 -9.39
C VAL A 30 -2.94 4.94 -9.79
N PHE A 31 -2.19 4.33 -8.87
CA PHE A 31 -0.83 3.84 -9.11
C PHE A 31 -0.81 2.84 -10.27
N GLN A 32 -1.66 1.82 -10.26
CA GLN A 32 -1.72 0.80 -11.31
C GLN A 32 -2.14 1.40 -12.66
N LYS A 33 -3.05 2.38 -12.67
CA LYS A 33 -3.43 3.12 -13.89
C LYS A 33 -2.22 3.80 -14.52
N TRP A 34 -1.41 4.51 -13.74
CA TRP A 34 -0.25 5.22 -14.23
C TRP A 34 0.95 4.30 -14.51
N ASN A 35 1.12 3.23 -13.72
CA ASN A 35 2.18 2.25 -13.94
C ASN A 35 2.10 1.63 -15.33
N ARG A 36 0.88 1.33 -15.81
CA ARG A 36 0.66 0.82 -17.18
C ARG A 36 1.06 1.81 -18.29
N ARG A 37 1.08 3.12 -18.00
CA ARG A 37 1.36 4.17 -18.99
C ARG A 37 2.83 4.57 -19.01
N ILE A 38 3.46 4.66 -17.84
CA ILE A 38 4.80 5.24 -17.69
C ILE A 38 5.78 4.39 -16.89
N ASN A 39 5.42 3.14 -16.53
CA ASN A 39 6.28 2.18 -15.82
C ASN A 39 6.91 2.76 -14.53
N LEU A 40 6.07 3.21 -13.60
CA LEU A 40 6.49 3.66 -12.26
C LEU A 40 7.25 2.58 -11.46
N ALA A 41 6.93 1.32 -11.70
CA ALA A 41 7.58 0.12 -11.17
C ALA A 41 7.61 -0.96 -12.26
N ALA A 42 8.56 -1.88 -12.15
CA ALA A 42 8.71 -2.98 -13.11
C ALA A 42 7.41 -3.80 -13.23
N GLN A 43 6.99 -4.09 -14.46
CA GLN A 43 5.74 -4.83 -14.72
C GLN A 43 5.71 -6.21 -14.03
N SER A 44 6.86 -6.90 -13.96
CA SER A 44 7.01 -8.17 -13.25
C SER A 44 6.70 -8.09 -11.75
N THR A 45 6.65 -6.88 -11.18
CA THR A 45 6.42 -6.62 -9.76
C THR A 45 5.09 -5.90 -9.49
N GLN A 46 4.24 -5.71 -10.50
CA GLN A 46 2.98 -4.98 -10.34
C GLN A 46 2.00 -5.67 -9.37
N GLY A 47 2.07 -6.99 -9.23
CA GLY A 47 1.27 -7.74 -8.24
C GLY A 47 1.74 -7.55 -6.80
N ASP A 48 2.92 -6.97 -6.58
CA ASP A 48 3.55 -6.83 -5.27
C ASP A 48 3.34 -5.45 -4.62
N VAL A 49 2.55 -4.55 -5.24
CA VAL A 49 2.44 -3.12 -4.83
C VAL A 49 2.11 -2.98 -3.34
N TRP A 50 1.18 -3.79 -2.82
CA TRP A 50 0.84 -3.76 -1.40
C TRP A 50 2.01 -4.10 -0.51
N ARG A 51 2.68 -5.21 -0.82
CA ARG A 51 3.78 -5.74 0.00
C ARG A 51 4.99 -4.83 -0.06
N ARG A 52 5.43 -4.45 -1.26
CA ARG A 52 6.73 -3.81 -1.51
C ARG A 52 6.73 -2.28 -1.47
N HIS A 53 5.56 -1.66 -1.58
CA HIS A 53 5.48 -0.19 -1.59
C HIS A 53 4.69 0.32 -0.40
N ILE A 54 3.47 -0.17 -0.20
CA ILE A 54 2.58 0.40 0.82
C ILE A 54 2.93 -0.11 2.20
N LEU A 55 3.00 -1.43 2.40
CA LEU A 55 3.32 -2.02 3.70
C LEU A 55 4.74 -1.70 4.15
N ASP A 56 5.72 -1.81 3.24
CA ASP A 56 7.11 -1.41 3.53
C ASP A 56 7.22 0.07 3.95
N SER A 57 6.52 0.99 3.28
CA SER A 57 6.51 2.41 3.70
C SER A 57 5.78 2.61 5.03
N ALA A 58 4.70 1.88 5.25
CA ALA A 58 3.86 1.99 6.43
C ALA A 58 4.59 1.56 7.72
N GLN A 59 5.59 0.67 7.61
CA GLN A 59 6.45 0.28 8.74
C GLN A 59 7.16 1.49 9.37
N LEU A 60 7.47 2.52 8.58
CA LEU A 60 8.13 3.73 9.09
C LEU A 60 7.27 4.51 10.08
N ALA A 61 5.94 4.40 10.02
CA ALA A 61 5.05 5.08 10.96
C ALA A 61 5.26 4.62 12.41
N ARG A 62 5.79 3.40 12.61
CA ARG A 62 6.13 2.87 13.93
C ARG A 62 7.49 3.34 14.44
N ILE A 63 8.35 3.83 13.54
CA ILE A 63 9.67 4.35 13.88
C ILE A 63 9.48 5.84 14.23
N LYS A 64 9.04 6.10 15.46
CA LYS A 64 9.17 7.44 16.05
C LYS A 64 10.64 7.68 16.44
N PRO A 65 11.16 8.92 16.40
CA PRO A 65 12.29 9.27 17.25
C PRO A 65 11.94 9.11 18.73
#